data_AF-A0A8R1WXX5-F1
#
_entry.id   AF-A0A8R1WXX5-F1
#
_cell.length_a   1.000
_cell.length_b   1.000
_cell.length_c   1.000
_cell.angle_alpha   90.00
_cell.angle_beta   90.00
_cell.angle_gamma   90.00
#
_symmetry.space_group_name_H-M   'P 1'
#
loop_
_entity.id
_entity.type
_entity.pdbx_description
1 polymer ?
#
loop_
_entity_poly.entity_id
_entity_poly.type
_entity_poly.pdbx_seq_one_letter_code
_entity_poly.pdbx_strand_id
1 'polypeptide(L)'
;MVCRPIGLSANRLALWNQYDATLADLPKTNNSVEGWHRAFSSLLGASHPTIWRLIDTIKKEQGSTEIKINQLIAGQEQVAKKKKYTKTTTRIKKIVNSYHERNLNEYLIGIAHNLQI
;
A
#
# COMPACT_ATOMS: atom_id res chain seq x y z
N MET A 1 -2.52 3.81 7.10
CA MET A 1 -1.69 2.99 8.01
C MET A 1 -2.62 2.47 9.08
N VAL A 2 -3.02 1.20 9.03
CA VAL A 2 -3.74 0.58 10.15
C VAL A 2 -2.82 -0.49 10.70
N CYS A 3 -1.92 -0.09 11.60
CA CYS A 3 -1.33 -1.05 12.51
C CYS A 3 -2.42 -1.36 13.55
N ARG A 4 -3.12 -2.49 13.37
CA ARG A 4 -4.04 -2.98 14.42
C ARG A 4 -3.25 -3.46 15.63
N PRO A 5 -3.81 -3.37 16.85
CA PRO A 5 -3.14 -3.87 18.05
C PRO A 5 -3.04 -5.39 17.99
N ILE A 6 -1.85 -5.92 18.32
CA ILE A 6 -1.57 -7.35 18.41
C ILE A 6 -2.23 -7.87 19.68
N GLY A 7 -3.46 -8.38 19.54
CA GLY A 7 -4.14 -9.16 20.57
C GLY A 7 -3.53 -10.56 20.65
N LEU A 8 -2.91 -10.86 21.78
CA LEU A 8 -2.27 -12.14 22.11
C LEU A 8 -3.24 -13.33 22.00
N SER A 9 -3.08 -14.17 20.98
CA SER A 9 -3.23 -15.63 21.11
C SER A 9 -2.46 -16.33 19.97
N ALA A 10 -1.91 -17.50 20.30
CA ALA A 10 -0.88 -18.18 19.54
C ALA A 10 -1.32 -18.57 18.11
N ASN A 11 -0.84 -17.82 17.12
CA ASN A 11 -0.68 -18.33 15.76
C ASN A 11 0.48 -17.61 15.10
N ARG A 12 1.41 -18.36 14.49
CA ARG A 12 2.68 -17.87 13.94
C ARG A 12 2.51 -16.78 12.85
N LEU A 13 1.30 -16.65 12.31
CA LEU A 13 0.89 -15.64 11.32
C LEU A 13 0.22 -14.39 11.90
N ALA A 14 -0.16 -14.34 13.17
CA ALA A 14 -0.71 -13.13 13.79
C ALA A 14 0.31 -11.96 13.77
N LEU A 15 1.61 -12.28 13.63
CA LEU A 15 2.69 -11.32 13.46
C LEU A 15 2.86 -10.85 12.00
N TRP A 16 2.30 -11.57 11.02
CA TRP A 16 2.47 -11.27 9.61
C TRP A 16 1.35 -10.33 9.11
N ASN A 17 1.59 -9.04 9.29
CA ASN A 17 0.70 -7.94 8.84
C ASN A 17 0.30 -8.01 7.34
N GLN A 18 1.04 -8.76 6.53
CA GLN A 18 0.84 -8.84 5.08
C GLN A 18 -0.19 -9.89 4.68
N TYR A 19 -0.53 -10.86 5.54
CA TYR A 19 -1.59 -11.86 5.26
C TYR A 19 -2.93 -11.15 5.02
N ASP A 20 -3.39 -10.42 6.05
CA ASP A 20 -4.65 -9.69 6.03
C ASP A 20 -4.65 -8.60 4.96
N ALA A 21 -3.53 -7.90 4.79
CA ALA A 21 -3.39 -6.88 3.75
C ALA A 21 -3.57 -7.48 2.34
N THR A 22 -3.03 -8.68 2.09
CA THR A 22 -3.17 -9.36 0.80
C THR A 22 -4.60 -9.83 0.58
N LEU A 23 -5.30 -10.31 1.61
CA LEU A 23 -6.72 -10.67 1.54
C LEU A 23 -7.59 -9.45 1.25
N ALA A 24 -7.27 -8.30 1.84
CA ALA A 24 -7.97 -7.02 1.64
C ALA A 24 -7.56 -6.26 0.36
N ASP A 25 -6.81 -6.88 -0.56
CA ASP A 25 -6.29 -6.27 -1.80
C ASP A 25 -5.46 -4.99 -1.57
N LEU A 26 -4.86 -4.85 -0.39
CA LEU A 26 -4.02 -3.71 -0.06
C LEU A 26 -2.62 -3.83 -0.73
N PRO A 27 -1.97 -2.69 -1.01
CA PRO A 27 -0.61 -2.69 -1.53
C PRO A 27 0.37 -3.42 -0.60
N LYS A 28 1.29 -4.19 -1.19
CA LYS A 28 2.37 -4.89 -0.45
C LYS A 28 3.32 -3.93 0.28
N THR A 29 3.59 -2.79 -0.33
CA THR A 29 4.49 -1.78 0.21
C THR A 29 3.79 -0.42 0.28
N ASN A 30 4.28 0.43 1.16
CA ASN A 30 3.86 1.82 1.34
C ASN A 30 4.49 2.78 0.29
N ASN A 31 5.07 2.28 -0.81
CA ASN A 31 5.82 3.10 -1.77
C ASN A 31 5.00 4.27 -2.36
N SER A 32 3.68 4.11 -2.51
CA SER A 32 2.81 5.22 -2.93
C SER A 32 2.72 6.32 -1.86
N VAL A 33 2.65 5.95 -0.59
CA VAL A 33 2.62 6.87 0.56
C VAL A 33 3.97 7.56 0.70
N GLU A 34 5.09 6.83 0.57
CA GLU A 34 6.43 7.40 0.58
C GLU A 34 6.64 8.35 -0.60
N GLY A 35 6.17 7.98 -1.79
CA GLY A 35 6.21 8.84 -2.97
C GLY A 35 5.42 10.13 -2.78
N TRP A 36 4.21 10.03 -2.22
CA TRP A 36 3.41 11.21 -1.88
C TRP A 36 4.11 12.08 -0.83
N HIS A 37 4.63 11.48 0.25
CA HIS A 37 5.35 12.21 1.29
C HIS A 37 6.58 12.93 0.73
N ARG A 38 7.36 12.28 -0.15
CA ARG A 38 8.51 12.92 -0.83
C ARG A 38 8.08 14.11 -1.68
N ALA A 39 7.00 13.97 -2.45
CA ALA A 39 6.46 15.08 -3.25
C ALA A 39 5.97 16.23 -2.35
N PHE A 40 5.27 15.91 -1.27
CA PHE A 40 4.79 16.88 -0.29
C PHE A 40 5.93 17.63 0.41
N SER A 41 6.96 16.91 0.88
CA SER A 41 8.17 17.51 1.44
C SER A 41 8.88 18.41 0.43
N SER A 42 8.94 18.01 -0.84
CA SER A 42 9.48 18.84 -1.91
C SER A 42 8.64 20.11 -2.13
N LEU A 43 7.31 20.03 -2.02
CA LEU A 43 6.41 21.17 -2.14
C LEU A 43 6.55 22.14 -0.96
N LEU A 44 6.79 21.63 0.24
CA LEU A 44 7.11 22.45 1.42
C LEU A 44 8.44 23.21 1.23
N GLY A 45 9.43 22.57 0.59
CA GLY A 45 10.70 23.18 0.23
C GLY A 45 11.55 23.64 1.42
N ALA A 46 11.31 23.10 2.61
CA ALA A 46 12.01 23.48 3.84
C ALA A 46 12.06 22.32 4.84
N SER A 47 13.19 22.19 5.55
CA SER A 47 13.33 21.23 6.67
C SER A 47 12.45 21.59 7.86
N HIS A 48 12.25 22.90 8.10
CA HIS A 48 11.44 23.44 9.19
C HIS A 48 10.50 24.54 8.67
N PRO A 49 9.38 24.17 8.02
CA PRO A 49 8.43 25.16 7.52
C PRO A 49 7.70 25.86 8.69
N THR A 50 7.33 27.12 8.48
CA THR A 50 6.42 27.80 9.41
C THR A 50 5.04 27.18 9.36
N ILE A 51 4.24 27.36 10.41
CA ILE A 51 2.85 26.88 10.44
C ILE A 51 2.03 27.42 9.26
N TRP A 52 2.25 28.68 8.87
CA TRP A 52 1.57 29.31 7.73
C TRP A 52 1.94 28.65 6.41
N ARG A 53 3.23 28.39 6.17
CA ARG A 53 3.70 27.66 4.99
C ARG A 53 3.07 26.27 4.92
N LEU A 54 3.00 25.57 6.06
CA LEU A 54 2.39 24.25 6.14
C LEU A 54 0.90 24.30 5.74
N ILE A 55 0.15 25.25 6.31
CA ILE A 55 -1.28 25.43 6.00
C ILE A 55 -1.49 25.70 4.51
N ASP A 56 -0.72 26.62 3.93
CA ASP A 56 -0.83 26.94 2.49
C ASP A 56 -0.53 25.73 1.62
N THR A 57 0.48 24.94 1.98
CA THR A 57 0.83 23.73 1.23
C THR A 57 -0.24 22.65 1.36
N ILE A 58 -0.86 22.47 2.53
CA ILE A 58 -1.98 21.54 2.71
C ILE A 58 -3.16 21.95 1.82
N LYS A 59 -3.48 23.26 1.75
CA LYS A 59 -4.55 23.75 0.87
C LYS A 59 -4.29 23.45 -0.61
N LYS A 60 -3.03 23.58 -1.05
CA LYS A 60 -2.62 23.23 -2.43
C LYS A 60 -2.73 21.74 -2.72
N GLU A 61 -2.32 20.89 -1.79
CA GLU A 61 -2.48 19.43 -1.92
C GLU A 61 -3.95 19.02 -1.96
N GLN A 62 -4.79 19.65 -1.12
CA GLN A 62 -6.23 19.40 -1.13
C GLN A 62 -6.83 19.75 -2.50
N GLY A 63 -6.56 20.94 -3.04
CA GLY A 63 -7.05 21.32 -4.36
C GLY A 63 -6.57 20.38 -5.48
N SER A 64 -5.30 19.95 -5.41
CA SER A 64 -4.75 18.96 -6.35
C SER A 64 -5.44 17.60 -6.24
N THR A 65 -5.85 17.21 -5.03
CA THR A 65 -6.57 15.97 -4.77
C THR A 65 -8.01 16.04 -5.26
N GLU A 66 -8.70 17.15 -5.03
CA GLU A 66 -10.06 17.40 -5.54
C GLU A 66 -10.10 17.35 -7.07
N ILE A 67 -9.11 17.93 -7.76
CA ILE A 67 -9.00 17.82 -9.22
C ILE A 67 -8.88 16.35 -9.65
N LYS A 68 -8.03 15.55 -8.99
CA LYS A 68 -7.92 14.12 -9.30
C LYS A 68 -9.24 13.39 -9.06
N ILE A 69 -9.95 13.68 -7.96
CA ILE A 69 -11.26 13.09 -7.68
C ILE A 69 -12.25 13.44 -8.79
N ASN A 70 -12.32 14.71 -9.20
CA ASN A 70 -13.20 15.17 -10.27
C ASN A 70 -12.89 14.50 -11.61
N GLN A 71 -11.61 14.28 -11.93
CA GLN A 71 -11.20 13.52 -13.12
C GLN A 71 -11.71 12.07 -13.08
N LEU A 72 -11.68 11.42 -11.91
CA LEU A 72 -12.23 10.08 -11.73
C LEU A 72 -13.74 10.04 -11.88
N ILE A 73 -14.44 11.02 -11.29
CA ILE A 73 -15.90 11.17 -11.44
C ILE A 73 -16.26 11.38 -12.91
N ALA A 74 -15.44 12.14 -13.65
CA ALA A 74 -15.59 12.36 -15.09
C ALA A 74 -15.21 11.13 -15.95
N GLY A 75 -14.84 10.00 -15.33
CA GLY A 75 -14.51 8.76 -16.03
C GLY A 75 -13.13 8.72 -16.67
N GLN A 76 -12.21 9.63 -16.31
CA GLN A 76 -10.83 9.55 -16.81
C GLN A 76 -10.13 8.31 -16.27
N GLU A 77 -9.51 7.54 -17.16
CA GLU A 77 -8.74 6.36 -16.78
C GLU A 77 -7.46 6.76 -16.02
N GLN A 78 -7.23 6.11 -14.88
CA GLN A 78 -5.96 6.24 -14.18
C GLN A 78 -4.86 5.45 -14.87
N VAL A 79 -3.61 5.89 -14.68
CA VAL A 79 -2.43 5.16 -15.14
C VAL A 79 -2.45 3.73 -14.60
N ALA A 80 -2.55 2.76 -15.51
CA ALA A 80 -2.57 1.36 -15.16
C ALA A 80 -1.29 0.95 -14.42
N LYS A 81 -1.44 0.15 -13.36
CA LYS A 81 -0.31 -0.45 -12.65
C LYS A 81 0.49 -1.33 -13.63
N LYS A 82 1.84 -1.30 -13.54
CA LYS A 82 2.68 -2.14 -14.40
C LYS A 82 2.28 -3.62 -14.27
N LYS A 83 2.16 -4.32 -15.41
CA LYS A 83 1.73 -5.71 -15.50
C LYS A 83 2.55 -6.67 -14.61
N LYS A 84 3.85 -6.41 -14.40
CA LYS A 84 4.70 -7.22 -13.49
C LYS A 84 4.12 -7.24 -12.07
N TYR A 85 3.76 -6.07 -11.54
CA TYR A 85 3.27 -5.96 -10.16
C TYR A 85 1.87 -6.56 -9.99
N THR A 86 0.98 -6.35 -10.97
CA THR A 86 -0.37 -6.95 -10.92
C THR A 86 -0.29 -8.48 -10.93
N LYS A 87 0.53 -9.06 -11.83
CA LYS A 87 0.76 -10.51 -11.88
C LYS A 87 1.30 -11.06 -10.56
N THR A 88 2.28 -10.40 -9.95
CA THR A 88 2.82 -10.86 -8.66
C THR A 88 1.78 -10.77 -7.55
N THR A 89 1.02 -9.68 -7.46
CA THR A 89 -0.07 -9.56 -6.47
C THR A 89 -1.11 -10.67 -6.65
N THR A 90 -1.52 -10.97 -7.88
CA THR A 90 -2.45 -12.07 -8.16
C THR A 90 -1.89 -13.43 -7.73
N ARG A 91 -0.60 -13.71 -7.99
CA ARG A 91 0.05 -14.96 -7.57
C ARG A 91 0.10 -15.09 -6.05
N ILE A 92 0.51 -14.04 -5.35
CA ILE A 92 0.55 -14.01 -3.88
C ILE A 92 -0.86 -14.22 -3.32
N LYS A 93 -1.87 -13.51 -3.83
CA LYS A 93 -3.25 -13.65 -3.38
C LYS A 93 -3.77 -15.09 -3.52
N LYS A 94 -3.46 -15.77 -4.63
CA LYS A 94 -3.81 -17.18 -4.81
C LYS A 94 -3.20 -18.07 -3.73
N ILE A 95 -1.93 -17.86 -3.39
CA ILE A 95 -1.23 -18.65 -2.36
C ILE A 95 -1.84 -18.38 -0.98
N VAL A 96 -2.10 -17.12 -0.66
CA VAL A 96 -2.73 -16.66 0.59
C VAL A 96 -4.13 -17.25 0.76
N ASN A 97 -4.97 -17.24 -0.29
CA ASN A 97 -6.31 -17.82 -0.21
C ASN A 97 -6.31 -19.33 0.08
N SER A 98 -5.31 -20.06 -0.40
CA SER A 98 -5.16 -21.50 -0.15
C SER A 98 -4.43 -21.84 1.15
N TYR A 99 -4.26 -20.88 2.06
CA TYR A 99 -3.42 -21.05 3.26
C TYR A 99 -3.88 -22.24 4.13
N HIS A 100 -5.18 -22.33 4.43
CA HIS A 100 -5.73 -23.37 5.30
C HIS A 100 -5.70 -24.78 4.68
N GLU A 101 -5.56 -24.88 3.37
CA GLU A 101 -5.62 -26.14 2.60
C GLU A 101 -4.23 -26.70 2.27
N ARG A 102 -3.15 -25.92 2.51
CA ARG A 102 -1.79 -26.27 2.11
C ARG A 102 -0.90 -26.65 3.29
N ASN A 103 0.13 -27.44 2.99
CA ASN A 103 1.22 -27.64 3.93
C ASN A 103 1.95 -26.30 4.17
N LEU A 104 2.30 -26.01 5.44
CA LEU A 104 2.96 -24.77 5.82
C LEU A 104 4.27 -24.54 5.06
N ASN A 105 5.06 -25.58 4.78
CA ASN A 105 6.32 -25.45 4.05
C ASN A 105 6.09 -25.06 2.59
N GLU A 106 5.11 -25.70 1.92
CA GLU A 106 4.74 -25.36 0.54
C GLU A 106 4.21 -23.92 0.44
N TYR A 107 3.44 -23.50 1.45
CA TYR A 107 2.97 -22.14 1.56
C TYR A 107 4.14 -21.14 1.66
N LEU A 108 5.08 -21.36 2.58
CA LEU A 108 6.22 -20.47 2.80
C LEU A 108 7.15 -20.42 1.58
N ILE A 109 7.43 -21.57 0.94
CA ILE A 109 8.22 -21.65 -0.31
C ILE A 109 7.52 -20.86 -1.42
N GLY A 110 6.20 -21.04 -1.56
CA GLY A 110 5.40 -20.32 -2.55
C GLY A 110 5.46 -18.81 -2.36
N ILE A 111 5.36 -18.33 -1.11
CA ILE A 111 5.52 -16.90 -0.80
C ILE A 111 6.94 -16.43 -1.12
N ALA A 112 7.97 -17.15 -0.70
CA ALA A 112 9.37 -16.78 -0.92
C ALA A 112 9.69 -16.57 -2.41
N HIS A 113 9.24 -17.48 -3.30
CA HIS A 113 9.44 -17.36 -4.75
C HIS A 113 8.81 -16.10 -5.36
N ASN A 114 7.77 -15.54 -4.73
CA ASN A 114 7.11 -14.32 -5.22
C ASN A 114 7.70 -13.03 -4.61
N LEU A 115 8.58 -13.15 -3.62
CA LEU A 115 9.26 -12.03 -2.97
C LEU A 115 10.67 -11.75 -3.53
N GLN A 116 11.26 -12.68 -4.28
CA GLN A 116 12.57 -12.54 -4.96
C GLN A 116 12.52 -11.59 -6.18
N ILE A 117 11.89 -10.42 -6.06
CA ILE A 117 11.65 -9.46 -7.16
C ILE A 117 12.86 -8.59 -7.48
#